data_AF-A0A7C3J864-F1
#
_entry.id   AF-A0A7C3J864-F1
#
_cell.length_a   1.000
_cell.length_b   1.000
_cell.length_c   1.000
_cell.angle_alpha   90.00
_cell.angle_beta   90.00
_cell.angle_gamma   90.00
#
_symmetry.space_group_name_H-M   'P 1'
#
loop_
_entity.id
_entity.type
_entity.pdbx_description
1 polymer ?
#
loop_
_entity_poly.entity_id
_entity_poly.type
_entity_poly.pdbx_seq_one_letter_code
_entity_poly.pdbx_strand_id
1 'polypeptide(L)'
;MNEETPKNRRLTEEGVREDLQRQPHLMMKLAENALTVAESLRDNYFKNTAKFVTALRKAIDAGDQGQRDEPLLSVHKIKDAEWATVQNEVVTFIDGGIGQVQIASQVPILLRVGSYCVRTGERRLTEREKFGYYPVILGDLEGGSKERKDFTDIVRITAELLGGLSALERTPDLHILMFHGPLVYLMGNYAGHTPFTERDIDLFLGQYAPDPDLGRQLKEDFLQKAKLDIYPEMTDRS
;
A
#
# COMPACT_ATOMS: atom_id res chain seq x y z
N MET A 1 -34.83 12.15 -50.46
CA MET A 1 -33.80 13.07 -49.98
C MET A 1 -33.88 13.01 -48.46
N ASN A 2 -33.08 12.16 -47.83
CA ASN A 2 -33.11 11.96 -46.38
C ASN A 2 -32.20 12.99 -45.73
N GLU A 3 -32.77 13.88 -44.91
CA GLU A 3 -32.02 14.75 -44.03
C GLU A 3 -31.48 13.92 -42.86
N GLU A 4 -30.17 13.71 -42.81
CA GLU A 4 -29.51 13.13 -41.64
C GLU A 4 -29.50 14.16 -40.50
N THR A 5 -30.16 13.82 -39.40
CA THR A 5 -30.15 14.55 -38.14
C THR A 5 -28.70 14.75 -37.67
N PRO A 6 -28.26 15.98 -37.30
CA PRO A 6 -26.89 16.20 -36.88
C PRO A 6 -26.61 15.40 -35.60
N LYS A 7 -25.77 14.37 -35.70
CA LYS A 7 -25.26 13.63 -34.54
C LYS A 7 -24.70 14.64 -33.56
N ASN A 8 -25.30 14.69 -32.37
CA ASN A 8 -24.94 15.61 -31.31
C ASN A 8 -23.47 15.37 -30.92
N ARG A 9 -22.56 16.18 -31.47
CA ARG A 9 -21.10 16.03 -31.35
C ARG A 9 -20.64 15.98 -29.88
N ARG A 10 -21.44 16.49 -28.93
CA ARG A 10 -21.20 16.38 -27.48
C ARG A 10 -21.28 14.97 -26.91
N LEU A 11 -21.92 14.04 -27.62
CA LEU A 11 -22.06 12.64 -27.21
C LEU A 11 -21.10 11.70 -27.95
N THR A 12 -20.26 12.23 -28.83
CA THR A 12 -19.19 11.44 -29.46
C THR A 12 -17.97 11.43 -28.55
N GLU A 13 -17.17 10.37 -28.63
CA GLU A 13 -15.93 10.21 -27.86
C GLU A 13 -15.00 11.43 -28.00
N GLU A 14 -14.94 11.99 -29.21
CA GLU A 14 -14.15 13.18 -29.51
C GLU A 14 -14.71 14.44 -28.84
N GLY A 15 -16.03 14.63 -28.80
CA GLY A 15 -16.65 15.76 -28.11
C GLY A 15 -16.60 15.65 -26.59
N VAL A 16 -16.70 14.43 -26.04
CA VAL A 16 -16.48 14.16 -24.62
C VAL A 16 -15.02 14.49 -24.24
N ARG A 17 -14.05 14.12 -25.09
CA ARG A 17 -12.63 14.43 -24.88
C ARG A 17 -12.35 15.93 -24.88
N GLU A 18 -12.91 16.69 -25.82
CA GLU A 18 -12.80 18.16 -25.84
C GLU A 18 -13.43 18.82 -24.62
N ASP A 19 -14.61 18.35 -24.17
CA ASP A 19 -15.28 18.89 -22.99
C ASP A 19 -14.52 18.58 -21.68
N LEU A 20 -13.90 17.40 -21.57
CA LEU A 20 -13.04 17.04 -20.43
C LEU A 20 -11.77 17.91 -20.38
N GLN A 21 -11.16 18.22 -21.53
CA GLN A 21 -9.99 19.10 -21.63
C GLN A 21 -10.30 20.56 -21.27
N ARG A 22 -11.55 21.01 -21.43
CA ARG A 22 -11.99 22.37 -21.11
C ARG A 22 -12.29 22.61 -19.63
N GLN A 23 -12.24 21.59 -18.78
CA GLN A 23 -12.53 21.71 -17.35
C GLN A 23 -11.23 21.81 -16.53
N PRO A 24 -10.77 23.03 -16.18
CA PRO A 24 -9.51 23.24 -15.48
C PRO A 24 -9.45 22.63 -14.07
N HIS A 25 -10.60 22.24 -13.51
CA HIS A 25 -10.70 21.62 -12.18
C HIS A 25 -11.10 20.15 -12.22
N LEU A 26 -11.13 19.51 -13.41
CA LEU A 26 -11.55 18.13 -13.54
C LEU A 26 -10.64 17.18 -12.74
N MET A 27 -9.32 17.39 -12.79
CA MET A 27 -8.36 16.60 -12.00
C MET A 27 -8.56 16.76 -10.50
N MET A 28 -8.81 17.99 -10.03
CA MET A 28 -9.09 18.27 -8.62
C MET A 28 -10.39 17.60 -8.18
N LYS A 29 -11.46 17.71 -8.98
CA LYS A 29 -12.75 17.05 -8.71
C LYS A 29 -12.67 15.53 -8.80
N LEU A 30 -11.81 14.98 -9.66
CA LEU A 30 -11.58 13.54 -9.75
C LEU A 30 -10.74 13.05 -8.57
N ALA A 31 -9.75 13.82 -8.11
CA ALA A 31 -9.02 13.51 -6.88
C ALA A 31 -9.94 13.59 -5.65
N GLU A 32 -10.73 14.66 -5.52
CA GLU A 32 -11.74 14.84 -4.46
C GLU A 32 -12.79 13.72 -4.49
N ASN A 33 -13.33 13.39 -5.67
CA ASN A 33 -14.28 12.28 -5.80
C ASN A 33 -13.63 10.92 -5.59
N ALA A 34 -12.39 10.69 -6.02
CA ALA A 34 -11.67 9.45 -5.73
C ALA A 34 -11.42 9.31 -4.22
N LEU A 35 -11.12 10.41 -3.53
CA LEU A 35 -10.99 10.44 -2.07
C LEU A 35 -12.35 10.21 -1.36
N THR A 36 -13.44 10.79 -1.87
CA THR A 36 -14.80 10.65 -1.31
C THR A 36 -15.41 9.27 -1.60
N VAL A 37 -15.20 8.74 -2.80
CA VAL A 37 -15.57 7.37 -3.19
C VAL A 37 -14.71 6.39 -2.41
N ALA A 38 -13.41 6.65 -2.22
CA ALA A 38 -12.57 5.88 -1.33
C ALA A 38 -13.05 5.93 0.12
N GLU A 39 -13.59 7.06 0.60
CA GLU A 39 -14.18 7.19 1.94
C GLU A 39 -15.47 6.37 2.08
N SER A 40 -16.41 6.47 1.15
CA SER A 40 -17.65 5.68 1.17
C SER A 40 -17.41 4.17 0.95
N LEU A 41 -16.45 3.79 0.09
CA LEU A 41 -15.97 2.41 -0.04
C LEU A 41 -15.27 1.95 1.23
N ARG A 42 -14.47 2.81 1.87
CA ARG A 42 -13.79 2.54 3.14
C ARG A 42 -14.81 2.30 4.26
N ASP A 43 -15.85 3.13 4.36
CA ASP A 43 -16.91 2.98 5.37
C ASP A 43 -17.73 1.71 5.16
N ASN A 44 -18.11 1.42 3.92
CA ASN A 44 -18.79 0.18 3.57
C ASN A 44 -17.89 -1.03 3.81
N TYR A 45 -16.61 -0.94 3.47
CA TYR A 45 -15.62 -1.97 3.74
C TYR A 45 -15.46 -2.20 5.24
N PHE A 46 -15.27 -1.17 6.06
CA PHE A 46 -15.15 -1.31 7.51
C PHE A 46 -16.40 -1.92 8.12
N LYS A 47 -17.60 -1.47 7.70
CA LYS A 47 -18.86 -2.00 8.20
C LYS A 47 -19.07 -3.46 7.81
N ASN A 48 -18.77 -3.81 6.57
CA ASN A 48 -18.90 -5.19 6.08
C ASN A 48 -17.86 -6.11 6.71
N THR A 49 -16.61 -5.67 6.81
CA THR A 49 -15.52 -6.37 7.50
C THR A 49 -15.86 -6.56 8.97
N ALA A 50 -16.36 -5.53 9.67
CA ALA A 50 -16.77 -5.64 11.07
C ALA A 50 -17.90 -6.66 11.27
N LYS A 51 -18.91 -6.65 10.38
CA LYS A 51 -19.98 -7.66 10.38
C LYS A 51 -19.44 -9.06 10.15
N PHE A 52 -18.58 -9.24 9.16
CA PHE A 52 -17.95 -10.50 8.83
C PHE A 52 -17.11 -11.02 10.01
N VAL A 53 -16.22 -10.20 10.57
CA VAL A 53 -15.38 -10.54 11.72
C VAL A 53 -16.24 -10.89 12.94
N THR A 54 -17.33 -10.17 13.18
CA THR A 54 -18.26 -10.48 14.26
C THR A 54 -18.92 -11.84 14.06
N ALA A 55 -19.40 -12.14 12.85
CA ALA A 55 -20.00 -13.42 12.52
C ALA A 55 -18.98 -14.57 12.63
N LEU A 56 -17.74 -14.35 12.17
CA LEU A 56 -16.64 -15.30 12.25
C LEU A 56 -16.30 -15.62 13.72
N ARG A 57 -16.16 -14.60 14.57
CA ARG A 57 -15.90 -14.79 16.02
C ARG A 57 -17.00 -15.60 16.70
N LYS A 58 -18.27 -15.30 16.41
CA LYS A 58 -19.41 -16.08 16.93
C LYS A 58 -19.37 -17.53 16.46
N ALA A 59 -19.00 -17.75 15.20
CA ALA A 59 -18.93 -19.09 14.64
C ALA A 59 -17.76 -19.91 15.20
N ILE A 60 -16.63 -19.27 15.51
CA ILE A 60 -15.51 -19.90 16.24
C ILE A 60 -15.95 -20.29 17.64
N ASP A 61 -16.53 -19.36 18.41
CA ASP A 61 -17.02 -19.62 19.78
C ASP A 61 -18.08 -20.73 19.83
N ALA A 62 -19.02 -20.76 18.87
CA ALA A 62 -19.98 -21.84 18.74
C ALA A 62 -19.32 -23.19 18.42
N GLY A 63 -18.24 -23.19 17.62
CA GLY A 63 -17.43 -24.38 17.37
C GLY A 63 -16.74 -24.90 18.62
N ASP A 64 -16.12 -23.99 19.39
CA ASP A 64 -15.43 -24.32 20.66
C ASP A 64 -16.40 -24.85 21.73
N GLN A 65 -17.65 -24.39 21.72
CA GLN A 65 -18.73 -24.86 22.60
C GLN A 65 -19.42 -26.14 22.10
N GLY A 66 -19.01 -26.71 20.97
CA GLY A 66 -19.62 -27.91 20.39
C GLY A 66 -21.03 -27.70 19.82
N GLN A 67 -21.40 -26.45 19.51
CA GLN A 67 -22.70 -26.09 18.91
C GLN A 67 -22.68 -26.12 17.37
N ARG A 68 -21.53 -26.43 16.77
CA ARG A 68 -21.38 -26.70 15.33
C ARG A 68 -20.79 -28.09 15.13
N ASP A 69 -21.31 -28.80 14.14
CA ASP A 69 -20.81 -30.13 13.73
C ASP A 69 -19.37 -30.06 13.19
N GLU A 70 -19.02 -28.96 12.52
CA GLU A 70 -17.68 -28.70 11.99
C GLU A 70 -17.09 -27.41 12.58
N PRO A 71 -15.97 -27.51 13.35
CA PRO A 71 -15.28 -26.34 13.85
C PRO A 71 -14.57 -25.60 12.71
N LEU A 72 -14.60 -24.26 12.75
CA LEU A 72 -13.97 -23.42 11.73
C LEU A 72 -12.43 -23.40 11.82
N LEU A 73 -11.89 -23.68 13.00
CA LEU A 73 -10.47 -23.72 13.27
C LEU A 73 -10.12 -25.04 13.94
N SER A 74 -9.01 -25.63 13.55
CA SER A 74 -8.44 -26.80 14.22
C SER A 74 -7.28 -26.37 15.11
N VAL A 75 -7.37 -26.70 16.39
CA VAL A 75 -6.29 -26.44 17.36
C VAL A 75 -5.41 -27.67 17.47
N HIS A 76 -4.12 -27.50 17.19
CA HIS A 76 -3.13 -28.56 17.31
C HIS A 76 -2.14 -28.21 18.41
N LYS A 77 -1.80 -29.20 19.25
CA LYS A 77 -0.69 -29.05 20.19
C LYS A 77 0.63 -29.14 19.43
N ILE A 78 1.42 -28.09 19.53
CA ILE A 78 2.80 -28.08 19.05
C ILE A 78 3.72 -28.66 20.14
N LYS A 79 4.75 -29.41 19.73
CA LYS A 79 5.79 -29.88 20.66
C LYS A 79 6.75 -28.74 20.96
N ASP A 80 7.28 -28.72 22.18
CA ASP A 80 8.40 -27.86 22.59
C ASP A 80 8.12 -26.35 22.50
N ALA A 81 6.86 -25.93 22.70
CA ALA A 81 6.52 -24.52 22.83
C ALA A 81 5.56 -24.31 24.01
N GLU A 82 5.92 -23.38 24.88
CA GLU A 82 5.12 -23.00 26.05
C GLU A 82 4.45 -21.65 25.78
N TRP A 83 3.19 -21.49 26.18
CA TRP A 83 2.48 -20.22 25.94
C TRP A 83 3.23 -19.01 26.52
N ALA A 84 3.88 -19.20 27.67
CA ALA A 84 4.65 -18.15 28.33
C ALA A 84 5.83 -17.63 27.49
N THR A 85 6.34 -18.39 26.52
CA THR A 85 7.47 -17.95 25.67
C THR A 85 7.04 -17.08 24.50
N VAL A 86 5.78 -17.19 24.07
CA VAL A 86 5.23 -16.45 22.91
C VAL A 86 4.20 -15.40 23.32
N GLN A 87 3.93 -15.26 24.63
CA GLN A 87 3.02 -14.25 25.17
C GLN A 87 3.68 -12.86 25.17
N ASN A 88 2.91 -11.84 24.81
CA ASN A 88 3.31 -10.43 24.69
C ASN A 88 4.25 -10.10 23.52
N GLU A 89 4.51 -11.06 22.63
CA GLU A 89 5.20 -10.80 21.38
C GLU A 89 4.44 -9.75 20.58
N VAL A 90 5.20 -8.80 20.03
CA VAL A 90 4.66 -7.78 19.13
C VAL A 90 4.97 -8.23 17.71
N VAL A 91 3.90 -8.49 16.96
CA VAL A 91 3.96 -8.96 15.59
C VAL A 91 3.34 -7.92 14.70
N THR A 92 4.06 -7.46 13.68
CA THR A 92 3.52 -6.52 12.68
C THR A 92 3.49 -7.15 11.31
N PHE A 93 2.33 -7.08 10.67
CA PHE A 93 2.12 -7.49 9.29
C PHE A 93 2.04 -6.28 8.37
N ILE A 94 2.75 -6.31 7.24
CA ILE A 94 2.77 -5.26 6.22
C ILE A 94 2.16 -5.79 4.93
N ASP A 95 1.27 -5.02 4.33
CA ASP A 95 0.61 -5.36 3.07
C ASP A 95 0.29 -4.11 2.24
N GLY A 96 0.55 -4.18 0.95
CA GLY A 96 0.36 -3.11 -0.02
C GLY A 96 -0.79 -3.37 -0.98
N GLY A 97 -1.69 -2.40 -1.12
CA GLY A 97 -2.71 -2.37 -2.16
C GLY A 97 -2.38 -1.32 -3.22
N ILE A 98 -2.57 -1.69 -4.49
CA ILE A 98 -2.47 -0.76 -5.62
C ILE A 98 -3.87 -0.53 -6.20
N GLY A 99 -4.25 0.73 -6.35
CA GLY A 99 -5.35 1.16 -7.20
C GLY A 99 -4.79 1.95 -8.38
N GLN A 100 -5.28 1.67 -9.59
CA GLN A 100 -5.02 2.50 -10.76
C GLN A 100 -6.31 3.19 -11.16
N VAL A 101 -6.25 4.50 -11.38
CA VAL A 101 -7.36 5.26 -11.95
C VAL A 101 -6.83 5.92 -13.22
N GLN A 102 -7.30 5.47 -14.38
CA GLN A 102 -6.97 6.13 -15.63
C GLN A 102 -7.71 7.47 -15.70
N ILE A 103 -6.96 8.56 -15.76
CA ILE A 103 -7.53 9.91 -15.92
C ILE A 103 -6.93 10.56 -17.17
N ALA A 104 -7.74 10.66 -18.22
CA ALA A 104 -7.32 11.14 -19.53
C ALA A 104 -6.09 10.36 -20.05
N SER A 105 -4.97 11.02 -20.33
CA SER A 105 -3.72 10.38 -20.80
C SER A 105 -2.77 9.96 -19.68
N GLN A 106 -3.11 10.22 -18.41
CA GLN A 106 -2.28 9.88 -17.26
C GLN A 106 -2.92 8.75 -16.46
N VAL A 107 -2.09 7.83 -15.94
CA VAL A 107 -2.51 6.76 -15.04
C VAL A 107 -1.79 6.94 -13.70
N PRO A 108 -2.28 7.84 -12.83
CA PRO A 108 -1.74 7.94 -11.47
C PRO A 108 -1.84 6.58 -10.76
N ILE A 109 -0.76 6.23 -10.05
CA ILE A 109 -0.72 5.02 -9.23
C ILE A 109 -1.10 5.41 -7.81
N LEU A 110 -2.26 4.95 -7.37
CA LEU A 110 -2.68 5.09 -5.99
C LEU A 110 -2.14 3.90 -5.20
N LEU A 111 -1.18 4.13 -4.33
CA LEU A 111 -0.59 3.08 -3.51
C LEU A 111 -1.00 3.27 -2.05
N ARG A 112 -1.38 2.18 -1.40
CA ARG A 112 -1.68 2.18 0.03
C ARG A 112 -0.93 1.04 0.66
N VAL A 113 -0.09 1.36 1.63
CA VAL A 113 0.52 0.34 2.49
C VAL A 113 -0.18 0.36 3.84
N GLY A 114 -0.62 -0.79 4.31
CA GLY A 114 -1.19 -0.99 5.62
C GLY A 114 -0.21 -1.73 6.53
N SER A 115 -0.17 -1.36 7.79
CA SER A 115 0.45 -2.17 8.84
C SER A 115 -0.59 -2.63 9.85
N TYR A 116 -0.54 -3.89 10.24
CA TYR A 116 -1.36 -4.45 11.30
C TYR A 116 -0.47 -5.03 12.39
N CYS A 117 -0.42 -4.36 13.53
CA CYS A 117 0.38 -4.75 14.68
C CYS A 117 -0.51 -5.43 15.72
N VAL A 118 -0.06 -6.58 16.23
CA VAL A 118 -0.74 -7.37 17.23
C VAL A 118 0.19 -7.68 18.40
N ARG A 119 -0.28 -7.52 19.63
CA ARG A 119 0.38 -8.04 20.83
C ARG A 119 -0.28 -9.34 21.29
N THR A 120 0.45 -10.43 21.29
CA THR A 120 -0.08 -11.74 21.70
C THR A 120 -0.46 -11.75 23.18
N GLY A 121 -1.56 -12.41 23.55
CA GLY A 121 -2.01 -12.53 24.94
C GLY A 121 -2.68 -11.29 25.56
N GLU A 122 -2.63 -10.12 24.93
CA GLU A 122 -3.41 -8.96 25.36
C GLU A 122 -4.90 -9.20 25.10
N ARG A 123 -5.75 -8.85 26.07
CA ARG A 123 -7.21 -9.09 26.00
C ARG A 123 -7.98 -7.83 25.63
N ARG A 124 -7.43 -6.65 25.90
CA ARG A 124 -8.01 -5.36 25.53
C ARG A 124 -7.74 -5.11 24.06
N LEU A 125 -8.79 -5.14 23.24
CA LEU A 125 -8.69 -5.00 21.77
C LEU A 125 -7.89 -3.77 21.34
N THR A 126 -8.09 -2.62 21.99
CA THR A 126 -7.41 -1.35 21.67
C THR A 126 -5.92 -1.37 21.95
N GLU A 127 -5.46 -2.26 22.81
CA GLU A 127 -4.04 -2.43 23.16
C GLU A 127 -3.42 -3.61 22.43
N ARG A 128 -4.27 -4.60 22.10
CA ARG A 128 -3.90 -5.78 21.32
C ARG A 128 -3.63 -5.42 19.87
N GLU A 129 -4.47 -4.62 19.24
CA GLU A 129 -4.50 -4.42 17.79
C GLU A 129 -4.28 -2.95 17.43
N LYS A 130 -3.30 -2.67 16.56
CA LYS A 130 -3.05 -1.33 16.02
C LYS A 130 -2.99 -1.39 14.50
N PHE A 131 -3.73 -0.50 13.85
CA PHE A 131 -3.72 -0.34 12.40
C PHE A 131 -2.99 0.95 12.02
N GLY A 132 -2.03 0.83 11.12
CA GLY A 132 -1.35 1.95 10.48
C GLY A 132 -1.67 1.99 9.00
N TYR A 133 -1.81 3.19 8.45
CA TYR A 133 -1.99 3.39 7.02
C TYR A 133 -0.97 4.41 6.52
N TYR A 134 -0.27 4.04 5.47
CA TYR A 134 0.72 4.85 4.78
C TYR A 134 0.18 5.08 3.35
N PRO A 135 -0.66 6.12 3.15
CA PRO A 135 -1.07 6.48 1.81
C PRO A 135 0.15 7.02 1.06
N VAL A 136 0.49 6.40 -0.05
CA VAL A 136 1.55 6.86 -0.95
C VAL A 136 0.88 7.15 -2.28
N ILE A 137 0.52 8.41 -2.51
CA ILE A 137 -0.03 8.82 -3.80
C ILE A 137 1.16 9.09 -4.72
N LEU A 138 1.34 8.23 -5.71
CA LEU A 138 2.38 8.40 -6.72
C LEU A 138 1.75 9.03 -7.97
N GLY A 139 1.77 10.36 -7.98
CA GLY A 139 1.50 11.13 -9.18
C GLY A 139 2.70 11.04 -10.13
N ASP A 140 2.48 10.43 -11.30
CA ASP A 140 3.36 10.46 -12.48
C ASP A 140 4.87 10.31 -12.17
N LEU A 141 5.27 9.16 -11.59
CA LEU A 141 6.69 8.78 -11.44
C LEU A 141 7.46 9.03 -12.75
N GLU A 142 8.58 9.71 -12.72
CA GLU A 142 9.43 9.91 -13.91
C GLU A 142 10.15 8.60 -14.27
N GLY A 143 10.53 7.84 -13.24
CA GLY A 143 11.24 6.59 -13.37
C GLY A 143 10.41 5.38 -13.79
N GLY A 144 11.14 4.37 -14.28
CA GLY A 144 10.61 3.06 -14.62
C GLY A 144 9.84 2.97 -15.94
N SER A 145 9.67 1.73 -16.39
CA SER A 145 8.95 1.42 -17.63
C SER A 145 7.47 1.16 -17.33
N LYS A 146 6.65 2.23 -17.26
CA LYS A 146 5.21 2.18 -16.95
C LYS A 146 4.40 1.21 -17.82
N GLU A 147 4.85 0.98 -19.05
CA GLU A 147 4.24 0.04 -20.00
C GLU A 147 4.45 -1.43 -19.64
N ARG A 148 5.37 -1.74 -18.71
CA ARG A 148 5.60 -3.13 -18.27
C ARG A 148 4.59 -3.52 -17.21
N LYS A 149 4.11 -4.76 -17.33
CA LYS A 149 3.11 -5.35 -16.42
C LYS A 149 3.59 -5.46 -14.97
N ASP A 150 4.90 -5.47 -14.75
CA ASP A 150 5.53 -5.72 -13.47
C ASP A 150 5.94 -4.42 -12.73
N PHE A 151 5.81 -3.26 -13.38
CA PHE A 151 6.19 -1.96 -12.83
C PHE A 151 5.43 -1.64 -11.53
N THR A 152 4.13 -1.89 -11.54
CA THR A 152 3.27 -1.67 -10.37
C THR A 152 3.66 -2.54 -9.19
N ASP A 153 4.05 -3.79 -9.45
CA ASP A 153 4.49 -4.71 -8.40
C ASP A 153 5.78 -4.23 -7.74
N ILE A 154 6.76 -3.73 -8.51
CA ILE A 154 8.00 -3.17 -7.95
C ILE A 154 7.70 -1.97 -7.05
N VAL A 155 6.84 -1.06 -7.52
CA VAL A 155 6.44 0.13 -6.77
C VAL A 155 5.75 -0.28 -5.46
N ARG A 156 4.86 -1.27 -5.50
CA ARG A 156 4.23 -1.82 -4.29
C ARG A 156 5.23 -2.43 -3.33
N ILE A 157 6.08 -3.35 -3.79
CA ILE A 157 7.08 -4.04 -2.96
C ILE A 157 7.99 -3.00 -2.29
N THR A 158 8.42 -1.98 -3.03
CA THR A 158 9.26 -0.92 -2.46
C THR A 158 8.54 -0.17 -1.34
N ALA A 159 7.27 0.20 -1.54
CA ALA A 159 6.52 0.88 -0.50
C ALA A 159 6.20 -0.01 0.71
N GLU A 160 5.96 -1.31 0.49
CA GLU A 160 5.82 -2.28 1.58
C GLU A 160 7.09 -2.31 2.41
N LEU A 161 8.28 -2.41 1.78
CA LEU A 161 9.57 -2.36 2.48
C LEU A 161 9.75 -1.07 3.28
N LEU A 162 9.40 0.09 2.71
CA LEU A 162 9.41 1.37 3.43
C LEU A 162 8.42 1.38 4.62
N GLY A 163 7.23 0.79 4.45
CA GLY A 163 6.27 0.61 5.53
C GLY A 163 6.81 -0.28 6.65
N GLY A 164 7.57 -1.32 6.30
CA GLY A 164 8.27 -2.19 7.25
C GLY A 164 9.37 -1.46 8.02
N LEU A 165 10.18 -0.64 7.34
CA LEU A 165 11.17 0.22 7.98
C LEU A 165 10.51 1.20 8.97
N SER A 166 9.43 1.86 8.55
CA SER A 166 8.66 2.73 9.44
C SER A 166 8.05 1.97 10.63
N ALA A 167 7.70 0.70 10.47
CA ALA A 167 7.18 -0.11 11.58
C ALA A 167 8.25 -0.41 12.62
N LEU A 168 9.49 -0.71 12.17
CA LEU A 168 10.65 -0.94 13.05
C LEU A 168 10.98 0.30 13.88
N GLU A 169 10.98 1.49 13.26
CA GLU A 169 11.27 2.73 13.99
C GLU A 169 10.21 3.09 15.04
N ARG A 170 8.93 2.86 14.72
CA ARG A 170 7.80 3.21 15.60
C ARG A 170 7.55 2.18 16.71
N THR A 171 8.05 0.96 16.54
CA THR A 171 7.77 -0.17 17.42
C THR A 171 9.09 -0.80 17.84
N PRO A 172 9.83 -0.17 18.77
CA PRO A 172 11.14 -0.65 19.18
C PRO A 172 11.11 -2.00 19.90
N ASP A 173 9.95 -2.43 20.39
CA ASP A 173 9.70 -3.74 20.99
C ASP A 173 9.14 -4.77 19.99
N LEU A 174 9.28 -4.52 18.68
CA LEU A 174 8.83 -5.46 17.64
C LEU A 174 9.64 -6.76 17.69
N HIS A 175 8.93 -7.89 17.78
CA HIS A 175 9.53 -9.23 17.80
C HIS A 175 9.54 -9.85 16.40
N ILE A 176 8.43 -9.69 15.66
CA ILE A 176 8.25 -10.28 14.34
C ILE A 176 7.71 -9.23 13.37
N LEU A 177 8.43 -9.03 12.26
CA LEU A 177 7.96 -8.27 11.11
C LEU A 177 7.63 -9.24 9.98
N MET A 178 6.39 -9.21 9.49
CA MET A 178 5.89 -10.06 8.42
C MET A 178 5.51 -9.21 7.22
N PHE A 179 5.95 -9.63 6.03
CA PHE A 179 5.53 -9.04 4.77
C PHE A 179 4.56 -9.96 4.05
N HIS A 180 3.57 -9.40 3.38
CA HIS A 180 2.73 -10.15 2.45
C HIS A 180 3.54 -10.53 1.19
N GLY A 181 3.56 -11.82 0.86
CA GLY A 181 4.19 -12.33 -0.36
C GLY A 181 5.44 -13.19 -0.13
N PRO A 182 6.07 -13.67 -1.22
CA PRO A 182 7.27 -14.48 -1.15
C PRO A 182 8.50 -13.66 -0.73
N LEU A 183 9.41 -14.28 0.02
CA LEU A 183 10.70 -13.64 0.37
C LEU A 183 11.57 -13.37 -0.86
N VAL A 184 11.54 -14.29 -1.83
CA VAL A 184 12.29 -14.18 -3.07
C VAL A 184 11.31 -13.86 -4.20
N TYR A 185 11.41 -12.65 -4.71
CA TYR A 185 10.85 -12.32 -6.01
C TYR A 185 11.88 -12.67 -7.09
N LEU A 186 11.42 -13.21 -8.23
CA LEU A 186 12.29 -13.47 -9.37
C LEU A 186 12.75 -12.13 -9.96
N MET A 187 13.84 -11.60 -9.42
CA MET A 187 14.43 -10.30 -9.78
C MET A 187 14.88 -10.23 -11.24
N GLY A 188 15.02 -11.37 -11.93
CA GLY A 188 15.28 -11.41 -13.37
C GLY A 188 14.24 -10.67 -14.21
N ASN A 189 12.98 -10.63 -13.78
CA ASN A 189 11.94 -9.84 -14.46
C ASN A 189 12.13 -8.32 -14.25
N TYR A 190 12.78 -7.94 -13.16
CA TYR A 190 13.00 -6.56 -12.73
C TYR A 190 14.39 -6.03 -13.12
N ALA A 191 15.31 -6.89 -13.56
CA ALA A 191 16.68 -6.54 -13.92
C ALA A 191 16.75 -5.54 -15.09
N GLY A 192 17.61 -4.52 -14.96
CA GLY A 192 17.78 -3.47 -15.97
C GLY A 192 16.79 -2.30 -15.87
N HIS A 193 15.96 -2.26 -14.82
CA HIS A 193 14.99 -1.19 -14.61
C HIS A 193 15.20 -0.54 -13.25
N THR A 194 15.42 0.78 -13.26
CA THR A 194 15.35 1.59 -12.05
C THR A 194 13.90 2.08 -11.92
N PRO A 195 13.09 1.56 -10.97
CA PRO A 195 11.68 1.95 -10.83
C PRO A 195 11.52 3.42 -10.41
N PHE A 196 12.57 4.00 -9.83
CA PHE A 196 12.63 5.38 -9.36
C PHE A 196 13.91 6.04 -9.88
N THR A 197 13.82 7.32 -10.19
CA THR A 197 14.93 8.21 -10.49
C THR A 197 15.25 9.07 -9.28
N GLU A 198 16.39 9.78 -9.31
CA GLU A 198 16.68 10.79 -8.29
C GLU A 198 15.64 11.93 -8.26
N ARG A 199 14.96 12.20 -9.38
CA ARG A 199 13.89 13.20 -9.44
C ARG A 199 12.62 12.72 -8.76
N ASP A 200 12.38 11.41 -8.74
CA ASP A 200 11.29 10.84 -7.95
C ASP A 200 11.52 11.09 -6.45
N ILE A 201 12.77 11.11 -5.97
CA ILE A 201 13.10 11.54 -4.60
C ILE A 201 12.65 12.99 -4.35
N ASP A 202 12.89 13.89 -5.31
CA ASP A 202 12.45 15.29 -5.19
C ASP A 202 10.92 15.40 -5.18
N LEU A 203 10.23 14.61 -6.01
CA LEU A 203 8.76 14.55 -6.04
C LEU A 203 8.19 14.07 -4.69
N PHE A 204 8.80 13.05 -4.08
CA PHE A 204 8.42 12.58 -2.76
C PHE A 204 8.69 13.65 -1.69
N LEU A 205 9.91 14.15 -1.60
CA LEU A 205 10.28 15.09 -0.53
C LEU A 205 9.53 16.42 -0.66
N GLY A 206 9.23 16.88 -1.88
CA GLY A 206 8.40 18.06 -2.10
C GLY A 206 6.96 17.92 -1.58
N GLN A 207 6.42 16.71 -1.48
CA GLN A 207 5.08 16.47 -0.95
C GLN A 207 5.03 16.20 0.56
N TYR A 208 6.09 15.60 1.11
CA TYR A 208 6.08 15.10 2.49
C TYR A 208 7.06 15.79 3.44
N ALA A 209 8.04 16.57 2.94
CA ALA A 209 8.89 17.37 3.80
C ALA A 209 8.14 18.62 4.28
N PRO A 210 8.23 18.99 5.58
CA PRO A 210 7.62 20.20 6.10
C PRO A 210 8.25 21.49 5.56
N ASP A 211 9.48 21.40 5.03
CA ASP A 211 10.25 22.51 4.44
C ASP A 211 11.04 22.00 3.23
N PRO A 212 10.99 22.68 2.06
CA PRO A 212 11.83 22.38 0.90
C PRO A 212 13.33 22.25 1.18
N ASP A 213 13.89 23.05 2.08
CA ASP A 213 15.33 22.99 2.37
C ASP A 213 15.69 21.73 3.19
N LEU A 214 14.81 21.30 4.09
CA LEU A 214 14.94 20.01 4.78
C LEU A 214 14.86 18.85 3.78
N GLY A 215 13.95 18.93 2.82
CA GLY A 215 13.85 17.93 1.74
C GLY A 215 15.15 17.83 0.93
N ARG A 216 15.74 18.97 0.54
CA ARG A 216 17.03 18.99 -0.16
C ARG A 216 18.14 18.35 0.68
N GLN A 217 18.23 18.73 1.95
CA GLN A 217 19.25 18.19 2.86
C GLN A 217 19.11 16.67 3.04
N LEU A 218 17.89 16.17 3.27
CA LEU A 218 17.63 14.73 3.40
C LEU A 218 18.07 13.94 2.15
N LYS A 219 17.80 14.49 0.96
CA LYS A 219 18.26 13.88 -0.30
C LYS A 219 19.77 13.87 -0.40
N GLU A 220 20.44 15.00 -0.13
CA GLU A 220 21.90 15.11 -0.21
C GLU A 220 22.59 14.15 0.78
N ASP A 221 22.13 14.13 2.03
CA ASP A 221 22.63 13.23 3.08
C ASP A 221 22.44 11.76 2.67
N PHE A 222 21.27 11.40 2.12
CA PHE A 222 21.00 10.06 1.63
C PHE A 222 21.92 9.68 0.46
N LEU A 223 22.05 10.52 -0.56
CA LEU A 223 22.88 10.23 -1.73
C LEU A 223 24.36 10.10 -1.35
N GLN A 224 24.83 10.94 -0.42
CA GLN A 224 26.19 10.84 0.11
C GLN A 224 26.40 9.53 0.86
N LYS A 225 25.49 9.16 1.77
CA LYS A 225 25.52 7.88 2.49
C LYS A 225 25.43 6.69 1.54
N ALA A 226 24.56 6.76 0.54
CA ALA A 226 24.38 5.71 -0.45
C ALA A 226 25.68 5.46 -1.22
N LYS A 227 26.37 6.52 -1.62
CA LYS A 227 27.65 6.45 -2.32
C LYS A 227 28.80 5.93 -1.45
N LEU A 228 28.86 6.32 -0.18
CA LEU A 228 29.99 6.01 0.71
C LEU A 228 29.84 4.65 1.40
N ASP A 229 28.62 4.30 1.79
CA ASP A 229 28.38 3.15 2.66
C ASP A 229 27.54 2.07 1.96
N ILE A 230 26.42 2.44 1.34
CA ILE A 230 25.43 1.45 0.85
C ILE A 230 25.89 0.75 -0.43
N TYR A 231 26.15 1.50 -1.51
CA TYR A 231 26.55 0.90 -2.79
C TYR A 231 27.85 0.10 -2.70
N PRO A 232 28.89 0.57 -1.98
CA PRO A 232 30.11 -0.22 -1.79
C PRO A 232 29.91 -1.52 -1.02
N GLU A 233 28.91 -1.62 -0.13
CA GLU A 233 28.57 -2.88 0.56
C GLU A 233 27.73 -3.82 -0.33
N MET A 234 26.98 -3.27 -1.29
CA MET A 234 26.15 -4.04 -2.23
C MET A 234 26.93 -4.65 -3.38
N THR A 235 28.12 -4.12 -3.69
CA THR A 235 29.03 -4.68 -4.70
C THR A 235 30.19 -5.35 -3.99
N ASP A 236 30.50 -6.61 -4.31
CA ASP A 236 31.67 -7.28 -3.76
C ASP A 236 32.90 -6.37 -3.88
N ARG A 237 33.56 -6.07 -2.75
CA ARG A 237 34.83 -5.35 -2.73
C ARG A 237 35.81 -6.12 -3.60
N SER A 238 36.07 -5.59 -4.80
CA SER A 238 37.17 -6.03 -5.66
C SER A 238 38.50 -5.63 -5.04
#